data_AF-A0AA37X1C1-F1
#
_entry.id   AF-A0AA37X1C1-F1
#
_cell.length_a   1.000
_cell.length_b   1.000
_cell.length_c   1.000
_cell.angle_alpha   90.00
_cell.angle_beta   90.00
_cell.angle_gamma   90.00
#
_symmetry.space_group_name_H-M   'P 1'
#
loop_
_entity.id
_entity.type
_entity.pdbx_description
1 polymer ?
#
loop_
_entity_poly.entity_id
_entity_poly.type
_entity_poly.pdbx_seq_one_letter_code
_entity_poly.pdbx_strand_id
1 'polypeptide(L)' 'MIPDDDELGKLLADGWDVCGYSVCLLAAGAQSHHILLRKGVSLTSFGILQNGKNELARGPSVLTPKPEAPIKKGFFG' A
#
# COMPACT_ATOMS: atom_id res chain seq x y z
N MET A 1 18.67 -0.81 1.29
CA MET A 1 18.06 -1.37 0.07
C MET A 1 16.71 -1.93 0.48
N ILE A 2 15.62 -1.50 -0.15
CA ILE A 2 14.26 -1.98 0.18
C ILE A 2 14.07 -3.30 -0.57
N PRO A 3 13.58 -4.37 0.08
CA PRO A 3 13.29 -5.64 -0.60
C PRO A 3 12.37 -5.44 -1.81
N ASP A 4 12.59 -6.22 -2.88
CA ASP A 4 11.81 -6.10 -4.12
C ASP A 4 10.32 -6.46 -3.95
N ASP A 5 9.94 -7.10 -2.85
CA ASP A 5 8.56 -7.46 -2.50
C ASP A 5 7.92 -6.51 -1.47
N ASP A 6 8.66 -5.52 -0.96
CA ASP A 6 8.17 -4.55 0.02
C ASP A 6 7.54 -3.33 -0.66
N GLU A 7 6.35 -3.52 -1.22
CA GLU A 7 5.57 -2.47 -1.89
C GLU A 7 5.23 -1.29 -0.96
N LEU A 8 5.01 -1.53 0.34
CA LEU A 8 4.79 -0.47 1.32
C LEU A 8 6.05 0.38 1.47
N GLY A 9 7.21 -0.24 1.66
CA GLY A 9 8.49 0.44 1.74
C GLY A 9 8.76 1.29 0.49
N LYS A 10 8.46 0.76 -0.69
CA LYS A 10 8.60 1.51 -1.96
C LYS A 10 7.69 2.75 -2.01
N LEU A 11 6.43 2.64 -1.60
CA LEU A 11 5.51 3.78 -1.56
C LEU A 11 5.98 4.85 -0.57
N LEU A 12 6.44 4.46 0.62
CA LEU A 12 6.97 5.41 1.61
C LEU A 12 8.24 6.11 1.08
N ALA A 13 9.14 5.37 0.41
CA ALA A 13 10.33 5.94 -0.20
C ALA A 13 10.02 6.89 -1.39
N ASP A 14 8.91 6.65 -2.10
CA ASP A 14 8.39 7.53 -3.15
C ASP A 14 7.71 8.80 -2.60
N GLY A 15 7.65 8.99 -1.28
CA GLY A 15 7.10 10.20 -0.65
C GLY A 15 5.59 10.14 -0.43
N TRP A 16 5.04 8.95 -0.23
CA TRP A 16 3.68 8.80 0.30
C TRP A 16 3.70 8.91 1.83
N ASP A 17 2.75 9.67 2.37
CA ASP A 17 2.59 9.85 3.81
C ASP A 17 1.55 8.87 4.38
N VAL A 18 1.82 8.33 5.57
CA VAL A 18 0.81 7.59 6.34
C VAL A 18 -0.18 8.59 6.93
N CYS A 19 -1.43 8.53 6.49
CA CYS A 19 -2.50 9.44 6.94
C CYS A 19 -3.59 8.73 7.74
N GLY A 20 -3.56 7.41 7.81
CA GLY A 20 -4.45 6.61 8.64
C GLY A 20 -3.88 5.22 8.90
N TYR A 21 -4.15 4.72 10.09
CA TYR A 21 -3.77 3.37 10.48
C TYR A 21 -4.89 2.77 11.34
N SER A 22 -5.43 1.65 10.90
CA SER A 22 -6.45 0.92 11.65
C SER A 22 -6.09 -0.55 11.72
N VAL A 23 -6.52 -1.19 12.80
CA VAL A 23 -6.35 -2.63 13.02
C VAL A 23 -7.74 -3.22 13.24
N CYS A 24 -8.04 -4.28 12.51
CA CYS A 24 -9.25 -5.05 12.66
C CYS A 24 -8.92 -6.40 13.28
N LEU A 25 -9.61 -6.74 14.38
CA LEU A 25 -9.59 -8.09 14.94
C LEU A 25 -10.58 -8.95 14.17
N LEU A 26 -10.08 -9.98 13.50
CA LEU A 26 -10.88 -10.96 12.77
C LEU A 26 -11.22 -12.15 13.68
N ALA A 27 -12.05 -13.06 13.16
CA ALA A 27 -12.37 -14.31 13.83
C ALA A 27 -11.10 -15.12 14.17
N ALA A 28 -11.16 -15.90 15.24
CA ALA A 28 -10.05 -16.70 15.76
C ALA A 28 -8.79 -15.90 16.17
N GLY A 29 -8.93 -14.60 16.44
CA GLY A 29 -7.84 -13.76 16.95
C GLY A 29 -6.83 -13.29 15.90
N ALA A 30 -7.11 -13.54 14.62
CA ALA A 30 -6.31 -12.98 13.53
C ALA A 30 -6.45 -11.45 13.50
N GLN A 31 -5.40 -10.76 13.05
CA GLN A 31 -5.40 -9.30 12.91
C GLN A 31 -5.14 -8.91 11.46
N SER A 32 -5.89 -7.93 11.00
CA SER A 32 -5.66 -7.25 9.73
C SER A 32 -5.29 -5.80 10.00
N HIS A 33 -4.19 -5.34 9.40
CA HIS A 33 -3.76 -3.96 9.47
C HIS A 33 -4.11 -3.27 8.16
N HIS A 34 -4.67 -2.07 8.26
CA HIS A 34 -5.00 -1.24 7.11
C HIS A 34 -4.31 0.10 7.25
N ILE A 35 -3.43 0.40 6.32
CA ILE A 35 -2.64 1.62 6.26
C ILE A 35 -3.20 2.46 5.12
N LEU A 36 -3.65 3.67 5.43
CA LEU A 36 -4.05 4.66 4.43
C LEU A 36 -2.85 5.55 4.13
N LEU A 37 -2.46 5.59 2.86
CA LEU A 37 -1.35 6.38 2.34
C LEU A 37 -1.89 7.50 1.45
N ARG A 38 -1.26 8.67 1.53
CA ARG A 38 -1.61 9.86 0.74
C ARG A 38 -0.38 10.43 0.05
N LYS A 39 -0.53 10.87 -1.20
CA LYS A 39 0.45 11.69 -1.91
C LYS A 39 -0.27 12.78 -2.69
N GLY A 40 -0.18 14.02 -2.22
CA GLY A 40 -0.98 15.13 -2.74
C GLY A 40 -2.48 14.86 -2.57
N VAL A 41 -3.21 14.78 -3.69
CA VAL A 41 -4.65 14.46 -3.74
C VAL A 41 -4.94 12.96 -3.92
N SER A 42 -3.90 12.13 -4.09
CA SER A 42 -4.04 10.69 -4.30
C SER A 42 -4.10 9.95 -2.97
N LEU A 43 -4.95 8.94 -2.89
CA LEU A 43 -5.09 8.03 -1.76
C LEU A 43 -4.90 6.58 -2.20
N THR A 44 -4.24 5.78 -1.38
CA THR A 44 -4.14 4.33 -1.56
C THR A 44 -4.22 3.65 -0.20
N SER A 45 -4.74 2.43 -0.14
CA SER A 45 -4.79 1.64 1.09
C SER A 45 -3.97 0.37 0.95
N PHE A 46 -3.20 0.06 1.98
CA PHE A 46 -2.37 -1.13 2.08
C PHE A 46 -2.91 -2.04 3.18
N GLY A 47 -3.39 -3.22 2.81
CA GLY A 47 -3.85 -4.23 3.74
C GLY A 47 -2.76 -5.26 4.04
N ILE A 48 -2.50 -5.52 5.32
CA ILE A 48 -1.62 -6.59 5.81
C ILE A 48 -2.50 -7.60 6.55
N LEU A 49 -2.75 -8.76 5.93
CA LEU A 49 -3.43 -9.87 6.58
C LEU A 49 -2.37 -10.78 7.21
N GLN A 50 -2.19 -10.62 8.52
CA GLN A 50 -1.34 -11.42 9.41
C GLN A 50 0.18 -11.16 9.26
N ASN A 51 0.76 -10.51 10.26
CA ASN A 51 2.20 -10.20 10.32
C ASN A 51 3.01 -11.44 10.77
N GLY A 52 4.01 -11.88 9.99
CA GLY A 52 4.95 -12.96 10.36
C GLY A 52 4.98 -14.19 9.42
N LYS A 53 5.50 -15.33 9.89
CA LYS A 53 5.75 -16.57 9.10
C LYS A 53 4.51 -17.21 8.42
N ASN A 54 3.31 -16.69 8.66
CA ASN A 54 2.03 -17.19 8.13
C ASN A 54 1.23 -16.08 7.42
N GLU A 55 1.93 -15.15 6.76
CA GLU A 55 1.30 -14.06 6.02
C GLU A 55 0.46 -14.60 4.84
N LEU A 56 -0.86 -14.41 4.92
CA LEU A 56 -1.81 -15.04 4.00
C LEU A 56 -2.08 -14.21 2.74
N ALA A 57 -2.00 -12.88 2.82
CA ALA A 57 -2.13 -11.98 1.68
C ALA A 57 -1.67 -10.55 2.00
N ARG A 58 -0.90 -9.94 1.09
CA ARG A 58 -0.72 -8.49 0.98
C ARG A 58 -1.38 -8.04 -0.31
N GLY A 59 -2.18 -6.97 -0.25
CA GLY A 59 -2.86 -6.46 -1.43
C GLY A 59 -3.16 -4.97 -1.33
N PRO A 60 -2.73 -4.15 -2.30
CA PRO A 60 -3.17 -2.76 -2.38
C PRO A 60 -4.64 -2.72 -2.80
N SER A 61 -5.47 -2.01 -2.04
CA SER A 61 -6.79 -1.58 -2.48
C SER A 61 -6.73 -0.09 -2.79
N VAL A 62 -6.78 0.26 -4.06
CA VAL A 62 -6.70 1.64 -4.52
C VAL A 62 -8.07 2.30 -4.37
N LEU A 63 -8.21 3.15 -3.36
CA LEU A 63 -9.38 3.99 -3.11
C LEU A 63 -9.10 5.38 -3.70
N THR A 64 -9.23 5.48 -5.02
CA THR A 64 -9.52 6.68 -5.84
C THR A 64 -8.90 8.06 -5.48
N PRO A 65 -8.38 8.82 -6.46
CA PRO A 65 -8.19 8.45 -7.86
C PRO A 65 -7.07 7.41 -7.98
N LYS A 66 -7.26 6.47 -8.90
CA LYS A 66 -6.20 5.52 -9.26
C LYS A 66 -4.98 6.37 -9.67
N PRO A 67 -3.79 6.21 -9.05
CA PRO A 67 -2.62 6.98 -9.44
C PRO A 67 -2.48 6.86 -10.96
N GLU A 68 -2.42 8.00 -11.66
CA GLU A 68 -2.21 8.00 -13.10
C GLU A 68 -0.94 7.20 -13.37
N ALA A 69 -1.06 6.13 -14.17
CA ALA A 69 0.11 5.35 -14.55
C ALA A 69 1.12 6.31 -15.19
N PRO A 70 2.42 6.23 -14.85
CA PRO A 70 3.41 7.12 -15.43
C PRO A 70 3.32 7.00 -16.94
N ILE A 71 2.95 8.10 -17.60
CA ILE A 71 2.95 8.19 -19.05
C ILE A 71 4.40 7.93 -19.46
N LYS A 72 4.66 6.75 -20.03
CA LYS A 72 5.92 6.51 -20.73
C LYS A 72 5.98 7.55 -21.84
N LYS A 73 6.76 8.61 -21.65
CA LYS A 73 7.17 9.48 -22.74
C LYS A 73 7.97 8.60 -23.69
N GLY A 74 7.28 8.10 -24.72
CA GLY A 74 7.93 7.48 -25.86
C GLY A 74 8.90 8.50 -26.44
N PHE A 75 10.15 8.11 -26.61
CA PHE A 75 11.04 8.77 -27.55
C PHE A 75 10.34 8.71 -28.91
N PHE A 76 10.13 9.88 -29.55
CA PHE A 76 9.30 10.15 -30.73
C PHE A 76 7.85 10.58 -30.45
N GLY A 77 7.68 11.89 -30.28
CA GLY A 77 6.42 12.62 -30.17
C GLY A 77 6.65 14.01 -29.63
#